data_AF-A0A932HBI3-F1
#
_entry.id   AF-A0A932HBI3-F1
#
_cell.length_a   1.000
_cell.length_b   1.000
_cell.length_c   1.000
_cell.angle_alpha   90.00
_cell.angle_beta   90.00
_cell.angle_gamma   90.00
#
_symmetry.space_group_name_H-M   'P 1'
#
loop_
_entity.id
_entity.type
_entity.pdbx_description
1 polymer ?
#
loop_
_entity_poly.entity_id
_entity_poly.type
_entity_poly.pdbx_seq_one_letter_code
_entity_poly.pdbx_strand_id
1 'polypeptide(L)'
;MVKLPPRSVDPERIRRIEVSTYQRAASKARTAVTSSFGAKFSIPFAVATILYHGRSGLESFSDAAVANPVIQRLAARVEVRENPAYTAAYPQEQRCDLVVTLVDGTALTGRCTMTKGEPDNPIREEELTRKFFELGTPVWGEALTQQLYDVFTRIEAVRDWRAIADRFLL
;
A
#
# COMPACT_ATOMS: atom_id res chain seq x y z
N MET A 1 1.65 5.44 -5.93
CA MET A 1 2.07 5.65 -4.52
C MET A 1 2.71 7.02 -4.44
N VAL A 2 2.29 7.86 -3.50
CA VAL A 2 2.89 9.16 -3.27
C VAL A 2 4.37 8.97 -2.94
N LYS A 3 5.27 9.58 -3.73
CA LYS A 3 6.71 9.55 -3.45
C LYS A 3 7.02 10.64 -2.43
N LEU A 4 7.23 10.25 -1.18
CA LEU A 4 7.91 11.10 -0.21
C LEU A 4 9.42 11.12 -0.52
N PRO A 5 10.13 12.22 -0.24
CA PRO A 5 11.59 12.27 -0.44
C PRO A 5 12.29 11.17 0.37
N PRO A 6 13.48 10.69 -0.07
CA PRO A 6 14.15 9.48 0.43
C PRO A 6 14.66 9.54 1.88
N ARG A 7 14.32 10.58 2.66
CA ARG A 7 14.65 10.64 4.09
C ARG A 7 13.59 9.87 4.87
N SER A 8 14.01 8.85 5.63
CA SER A 8 13.17 8.31 6.70
C SER A 8 12.87 9.45 7.67
N VAL A 9 11.64 9.95 7.63
CA VAL A 9 11.18 10.95 8.59
C VAL A 9 10.96 10.21 9.90
N ASP A 10 11.65 10.64 10.96
CA ASP A 10 11.37 10.15 12.31
C ASP A 10 9.88 10.39 12.63
N PRO A 11 9.09 9.34 12.88
CA PRO A 11 7.67 9.45 13.22
C PRO A 11 7.38 10.45 14.36
N GLU A 12 8.27 10.57 15.34
CA GLU A 12 8.07 11.46 16.49
C GLU A 12 8.25 12.94 16.11
N ARG A 13 8.96 13.23 15.02
CA ARG A 13 9.09 14.60 14.48
C ARG A 13 7.92 15.03 13.60
N ILE A 14 6.97 14.15 13.30
CA ILE A 14 5.82 14.48 12.46
C ILE A 14 4.74 15.16 13.28
N ARG A 15 4.46 16.44 12.98
CA ARG A 15 3.40 17.21 13.63
C ARG A 15 2.01 16.91 13.05
N ARG A 16 1.89 16.91 11.72
CA ARG A 16 0.61 16.75 10.99
C ARG A 16 0.84 16.16 9.61
N ILE A 17 -0.12 15.37 9.14
CA ILE A 17 -0.14 14.82 7.80
C ILE A 17 -1.47 15.18 7.15
N GLU A 18 -1.45 15.77 5.97
CA GLU A 18 -2.65 16.16 5.22
C GLU A 18 -2.67 15.42 3.88
N VAL A 19 -3.80 14.77 3.58
CA VAL A 19 -4.05 14.02 2.36
C VAL A 19 -5.22 14.67 1.63
N SER A 20 -5.00 15.16 0.42
CA SER A 20 -6.03 15.71 -0.46
C SER A 20 -6.25 14.76 -1.64
N THR A 21 -7.45 14.18 -1.75
CA THR A 21 -7.74 13.09 -2.71
C THR A 21 -9.18 13.15 -3.23
N TYR A 22 -9.54 12.31 -4.20
CA TYR A 22 -10.91 12.16 -4.70
C TYR A 22 -11.88 11.52 -3.67
N GLN A 23 -13.18 11.80 -3.80
CA GLN A 23 -14.25 11.43 -2.85
C GLN A 23 -14.19 9.95 -2.39
N ARG A 24 -14.09 9.00 -3.33
CA ARG A 24 -14.07 7.56 -3.02
C ARG A 24 -12.89 7.15 -2.15
N ALA A 25 -11.76 7.85 -2.24
CA ALA A 25 -10.63 7.66 -1.34
C ALA A 25 -10.85 8.42 -0.03
N ALA A 26 -11.34 9.66 -0.08
CA ALA A 26 -11.62 10.47 1.10
C ALA A 26 -12.63 9.81 2.07
N SER A 27 -13.55 8.98 1.58
CA SER A 27 -14.47 8.20 2.43
C SER A 27 -13.78 7.18 3.34
N LYS A 28 -12.48 6.91 3.13
CA LYS A 28 -11.63 6.02 3.94
C LYS A 28 -10.81 6.78 5.00
N ALA A 29 -11.35 7.87 5.53
CA ALA A 29 -10.69 8.76 6.49
C ALA A 29 -10.70 8.27 7.95
N ARG A 30 -11.23 7.08 8.24
CA ARG A 30 -11.32 6.58 9.62
C ARG A 30 -9.93 6.37 10.23
N THR A 31 -9.67 7.03 11.36
CA THR A 31 -8.41 6.89 12.12
C THR A 31 -8.47 5.76 13.16
N ALA A 32 -9.63 5.54 13.77
CA ALA A 32 -9.84 4.47 14.75
C ALA A 32 -9.92 3.09 14.07
N VAL A 33 -8.78 2.41 14.01
CA VAL A 33 -8.62 1.06 13.47
C VAL A 33 -8.32 0.10 14.61
N THR A 34 -9.15 -0.93 14.76
CA THR A 34 -9.05 -1.93 15.85
C THR A 34 -8.91 -3.37 15.35
N SER A 35 -8.82 -3.58 14.03
CA SER A 35 -8.64 -4.92 13.46
C SER A 35 -7.81 -4.86 12.18
N SER A 36 -7.09 -5.96 11.89
CA SER A 36 -6.36 -6.12 10.62
C SER A 36 -7.25 -5.91 9.39
N PHE A 37 -8.50 -6.38 9.43
CA PHE A 37 -9.43 -6.18 8.32
C PHE A 37 -9.79 -4.69 8.15
N GLY A 38 -10.13 -4.00 9.24
CA GLY A 38 -10.47 -2.57 9.20
C GLY A 38 -9.31 -1.69 8.74
N ALA A 39 -8.08 -2.09 9.05
CA ALA A 39 -6.85 -1.41 8.63
C ALA A 39 -6.76 -1.23 7.10
N LYS A 40 -7.24 -2.23 6.35
CA LYS A 40 -7.22 -2.22 4.86
C LYS A 40 -8.13 -1.14 4.26
N PHE A 41 -9.03 -0.56 5.05
CA PHE A 41 -10.00 0.46 4.64
C PHE A 41 -9.76 1.82 5.30
N SER A 42 -8.55 2.06 5.82
CA SER A 42 -8.15 3.32 6.44
C SER A 42 -6.92 3.91 5.73
N ILE A 43 -7.11 5.06 5.06
CA ILE A 43 -5.98 5.84 4.52
C ILE A 43 -5.08 6.34 5.64
N PRO A 44 -5.59 6.89 6.77
CA PRO A 44 -4.75 7.28 7.90
C PRO A 44 -3.80 6.16 8.35
N PHE A 45 -4.32 4.95 8.50
CA PHE A 45 -3.54 3.80 8.94
C PHE A 45 -2.51 3.37 7.89
N ALA A 46 -2.91 3.30 6.61
CA ALA A 46 -1.98 2.97 5.52
C ALA A 46 -0.84 3.99 5.39
N VAL A 47 -1.11 5.29 5.56
CA VAL A 47 -0.07 6.33 5.53
C VAL A 47 0.86 6.19 6.74
N ALA A 48 0.31 5.96 7.93
CA ALA A 48 1.08 5.76 9.15
C ALA A 48 2.02 4.55 9.06
N THR A 49 1.54 3.42 8.54
CA THR A 49 2.36 2.20 8.41
C THR A 49 3.46 2.36 7.38
N ILE A 50 3.21 3.06 6.27
CA ILE A 50 4.25 3.40 5.28
C ILE A 50 5.33 4.30 5.89
N LEU A 51 4.94 5.32 6.68
CA LEU A 51 5.89 6.20 7.36
C LEU A 51 6.72 5.45 8.41
N TYR A 52 6.09 4.51 9.12
CA TYR A 52 6.76 3.71 10.15
C TYR A 52 7.71 2.65 9.57
N HIS A 53 7.28 1.90 8.56
CA HIS A 53 8.07 0.81 7.96
C HIS A 53 8.96 1.26 6.81
N GLY A 54 8.76 2.46 6.27
CA GLY A 54 9.39 2.93 5.03
C GLY A 54 8.85 2.26 3.74
N ARG A 55 7.92 1.33 3.88
CA ARG A 55 7.28 0.58 2.78
C ARG A 55 5.89 0.10 3.17
N SER A 56 5.11 -0.36 2.19
CA SER A 56 3.86 -1.08 2.42
C SER A 56 4.08 -2.57 2.11
N GLY A 57 3.79 -3.45 3.08
CA GLY A 57 3.97 -4.90 2.99
C GLY A 57 2.90 -5.64 3.79
N LEU A 58 3.06 -6.96 3.94
CA LEU A 58 2.14 -7.80 4.72
C LEU A 58 2.05 -7.35 6.18
N GLU A 59 3.18 -6.91 6.74
CA GLU A 59 3.27 -6.42 8.10
C GLU A 59 2.40 -5.18 8.34
N SER A 60 2.19 -4.35 7.30
CA SER A 60 1.52 -3.06 7.40
C SER A 60 0.04 -3.16 7.76
N PHE A 61 -0.58 -4.33 7.63
CA PHE A 61 -1.99 -4.55 7.96
C PHE A 61 -2.20 -5.73 8.92
N SER A 62 -1.13 -6.17 9.59
CA SER A 62 -1.20 -7.24 10.59
C SER A 62 -1.85 -6.77 11.89
N ASP A 63 -2.32 -7.70 12.72
CA ASP A 63 -2.79 -7.36 14.08
C ASP A 63 -1.69 -6.72 14.94
N ALA A 64 -0.42 -7.09 14.70
CA ALA A 64 0.73 -6.47 15.35
C ALA A 64 0.88 -4.99 14.96
N ALA A 65 0.67 -4.64 13.69
CA ALA A 65 0.66 -3.24 13.25
C ALA A 65 -0.52 -2.47 13.85
N VAL A 66 -1.70 -3.10 13.95
CA VAL A 66 -2.88 -2.50 14.58
C VAL A 66 -2.66 -2.24 16.07
N ALA A 67 -1.98 -3.14 16.77
CA ALA A 67 -1.64 -2.99 18.17
C ALA A 67 -0.49 -2.00 18.43
N ASN A 68 0.25 -1.56 17.40
CA ASN A 68 1.43 -0.71 17.56
C ASN A 68 1.03 0.74 17.92
N PRO A 69 1.43 1.25 19.10
CA PRO A 69 1.02 2.57 19.55
C PRO A 69 1.65 3.72 18.75
N VAL A 70 2.82 3.52 18.13
CA VAL A 70 3.45 4.53 17.26
C VAL A 70 2.62 4.71 15.98
N ILE A 71 2.21 3.61 15.34
CA ILE A 71 1.37 3.62 14.14
C ILE A 71 0.01 4.27 14.45
N GLN A 72 -0.61 3.91 15.58
CA GLN A 72 -1.87 4.52 16.01
C GLN A 72 -1.76 6.03 16.24
N ARG A 73 -0.69 6.49 16.91
CA ARG A 73 -0.42 7.93 17.09
C ARG A 73 -0.19 8.65 15.77
N LEU A 74 0.55 8.05 14.85
CA LEU A 74 0.76 8.62 13.51
C LEU A 74 -0.55 8.70 12.72
N ALA A 75 -1.36 7.65 12.72
CA ALA A 75 -2.64 7.62 12.02
C ALA A 75 -3.59 8.71 12.54
N ALA A 76 -3.59 8.97 13.85
CA ALA A 76 -4.36 10.06 14.45
C ALA A 76 -3.92 11.48 14.00
N ARG A 77 -2.70 11.63 13.45
CA ARG A 77 -2.19 12.90 12.88
C ARG A 77 -2.50 13.06 11.39
N VAL A 78 -3.10 12.04 10.75
CA VAL A 78 -3.47 12.08 9.34
C VAL A 78 -4.88 12.61 9.17
N GLU A 79 -5.01 13.68 8.40
CA GLU A 79 -6.28 14.21 7.96
C GLU A 79 -6.45 13.94 6.46
N VAL A 80 -7.59 13.38 6.09
CA VAL A 80 -7.93 13.10 4.69
C VAL A 80 -9.10 13.97 4.28
N ARG A 81 -8.93 14.72 3.20
CA ARG A 81 -9.94 15.63 2.66
C ARG A 81 -10.20 15.31 1.20
N GLU A 82 -11.47 15.48 0.81
CA GLU A 82 -11.85 15.48 -0.59
C GLU A 82 -11.33 16.74 -1.29
N ASN A 83 -10.86 16.58 -2.52
CA ASN A 83 -10.65 17.65 -3.48
C ASN A 83 -11.64 17.48 -4.65
N PRO A 84 -12.61 18.39 -4.82
CA PRO A 84 -13.63 18.29 -5.87
C PRO A 84 -13.06 18.19 -7.29
N ALA A 85 -11.93 18.86 -7.57
CA ALA A 85 -11.27 18.76 -8.88
C ALA A 85 -10.68 17.36 -9.12
N TYR A 86 -10.26 16.66 -8.06
CA TYR A 86 -9.75 15.29 -8.17
C TYR A 86 -10.90 14.30 -8.28
N THR A 87 -12.01 14.55 -7.58
CA THR A 87 -13.26 13.80 -7.76
C THR A 87 -13.76 13.90 -9.20
N ALA A 88 -13.74 15.09 -9.81
CA ALA A 88 -14.17 15.29 -11.19
C ALA A 88 -13.29 14.57 -12.23
N ALA A 89 -12.01 14.35 -11.92
CA ALA A 89 -11.08 13.63 -12.81
C ALA A 89 -11.19 12.09 -12.67
N TYR A 90 -11.83 11.59 -11.62
CA TYR A 90 -11.98 10.16 -11.37
C TYR A 90 -13.04 9.54 -12.32
N PRO A 91 -12.84 8.32 -12.88
CA PRO A 91 -11.76 7.37 -12.61
C PRO A 91 -10.51 7.55 -13.50
N GLN A 92 -10.52 8.48 -14.46
CA GLN A 92 -9.40 8.65 -15.40
C GLN A 92 -8.12 9.10 -14.71
N GLU A 93 -8.22 9.78 -13.57
CA GLU A 93 -7.09 10.05 -12.72
C GLU A 93 -7.43 9.76 -11.26
N GLN A 94 -6.45 9.19 -10.54
CA GLN A 94 -6.59 8.79 -9.14
C GLN A 94 -5.67 9.67 -8.28
N ARG A 95 -5.88 10.99 -8.41
CA ARG A 95 -5.01 12.02 -7.85
C ARG A 95 -5.02 12.02 -6.32
N CYS A 96 -3.82 12.18 -5.75
CA CYS A 96 -3.60 12.33 -4.32
C CYS A 96 -2.39 13.23 -4.07
N ASP A 97 -2.59 14.26 -3.25
CA ASP A 97 -1.54 15.13 -2.72
C ASP A 97 -1.36 14.87 -1.22
N LEU A 98 -0.12 14.88 -0.76
CA LEU A 98 0.28 14.64 0.62
C LEU A 98 1.17 15.80 1.09
N VAL A 99 0.91 16.30 2.29
CA VAL A 99 1.79 17.24 3.00
C VAL A 99 2.09 16.68 4.38
N VAL A 100 3.37 16.48 4.69
CA VAL A 100 3.86 16.10 6.01
C VAL A 100 4.54 17.31 6.62
N THR A 101 3.99 17.84 7.70
CA THR A 101 4.59 18.95 8.45
C THR A 101 5.33 18.42 9.66
N LEU A 102 6.60 18.79 9.80
CA LEU A 102 7.44 18.44 10.94
C LEU A 102 7.25 19.43 12.09
N VAL A 103 7.73 19.04 13.28
CA VAL A 103 7.69 19.88 14.51
C VAL A 103 8.47 21.19 14.38
N ASP A 104 9.50 21.24 13.53
CA ASP A 104 10.29 22.45 13.24
C ASP A 104 9.63 23.35 12.18
N GLY A 105 8.44 22.98 11.69
CA GLY A 105 7.70 23.72 10.66
C GLY A 105 8.05 23.33 9.23
N THR A 106 9.07 22.48 9.00
CA THR A 106 9.41 21.99 7.66
C THR A 106 8.24 21.23 7.05
N ALA A 107 7.88 21.54 5.81
CA ALA A 107 6.85 20.83 5.06
C ALA A 107 7.48 19.97 3.96
N LEU A 108 7.16 18.68 3.96
CA LEU A 108 7.50 17.73 2.90
C LEU A 108 6.24 17.45 2.10
N THR A 109 6.32 17.56 0.78
CA THR A 109 5.17 17.33 -0.10
C THR A 109 5.40 16.11 -0.98
N GLY A 110 4.29 15.48 -1.38
CA GLY A 110 4.29 14.39 -2.35
C GLY A 110 3.01 14.42 -3.16
N ARG A 111 3.09 14.01 -4.42
CA ARG A 111 1.97 13.95 -5.35
C ARG A 111 1.94 12.61 -6.07
N CYS A 112 0.73 12.11 -6.34
CA CYS A 112 0.46 10.94 -7.15
C CYS A 112 -0.71 11.26 -8.07
N THR A 113 -0.50 11.29 -9.38
CA THR A 113 -1.59 11.53 -10.36
C THR A 113 -2.36 10.25 -10.68
N MET A 114 -1.62 9.14 -10.81
CA MET A 114 -2.16 7.84 -11.17
C MET A 114 -1.61 6.75 -10.25
N THR A 115 -2.46 5.85 -9.78
CA THR A 115 -2.02 4.74 -8.93
C THR A 115 -1.18 3.77 -9.74
N LYS A 116 -0.21 3.14 -9.06
CA LYS A 116 0.65 2.14 -9.69
C LYS A 116 -0.15 0.86 -9.91
N GLY A 117 -0.07 0.30 -11.11
CA GLY A 117 -0.85 -0.86 -11.57
C GLY A 117 -1.91 -0.50 -12.60
N GLU A 118 -2.24 0.78 -12.77
CA GLU A 118 -3.08 1.24 -13.88
C GLU A 118 -2.33 1.11 -15.21
N PRO A 119 -3.04 1.00 -16.36
CA PRO A 119 -2.40 0.91 -17.67
C PRO A 119 -1.39 2.02 -17.95
N ASP A 120 -1.68 3.24 -17.49
CA ASP A 120 -0.82 4.42 -17.66
C ASP A 120 0.30 4.53 -16.60
N ASN A 121 0.32 3.64 -15.60
CA ASN A 121 1.36 3.56 -14.57
C ASN A 121 1.62 2.09 -14.17
N PRO A 122 2.10 1.25 -15.09
CA PRO A 122 2.18 -0.19 -14.89
C PRO A 122 3.20 -0.56 -13.80
N ILE A 123 2.98 -1.70 -13.16
CA ILE A 123 3.99 -2.30 -12.29
C ILE A 123 5.03 -2.97 -13.20
N ARG A 124 6.32 -2.71 -12.93
CA ARG A 124 7.40 -3.38 -13.64
C ARG A 124 7.43 -4.87 -13.33
N GLU A 125 7.86 -5.68 -14.29
CA GLU A 125 7.91 -7.12 -14.14
C GLU A 125 8.72 -7.55 -12.92
N GLU A 126 9.90 -6.95 -12.69
CA GLU A 126 10.78 -7.31 -11.57
C GLU A 126 10.12 -7.02 -10.21
N GLU A 127 9.22 -6.03 -10.17
CA GLU A 127 8.46 -5.71 -8.97
C GLU A 127 7.31 -6.67 -8.73
N LEU A 128 6.68 -7.18 -9.79
CA LEU A 128 5.70 -8.26 -9.71
C LEU A 128 6.36 -9.57 -9.28
N THR A 129 7.51 -9.92 -9.87
CA THR A 129 8.31 -11.09 -9.48
C THR A 129 8.67 -11.00 -8.01
N ARG A 130 9.27 -9.88 -7.56
CA ARG A 130 9.63 -9.69 -6.16
C ARG A 130 8.41 -9.84 -5.24
N LYS A 131 7.26 -9.25 -5.62
CA LYS A 131 6.03 -9.36 -4.84
C LYS A 131 5.50 -10.80 -4.79
N PHE A 132 5.61 -11.56 -5.88
CA PHE A 132 5.20 -12.96 -5.91
C PHE A 132 5.99 -13.78 -4.88
N PHE A 133 7.33 -13.66 -4.88
CA PHE A 133 8.17 -14.38 -3.93
C PHE A 133 8.01 -13.87 -2.49
N GLU A 134 7.82 -12.56 -2.29
CA GLU A 134 7.54 -11.97 -0.97
C GLU A 134 6.27 -12.55 -0.34
N LEU A 135 5.24 -12.85 -1.15
CA LEU A 135 3.96 -13.40 -0.68
C LEU A 135 3.96 -14.93 -0.61
N GLY A 136 4.56 -15.61 -1.59
CA GLY A 136 4.52 -17.06 -1.72
C GLY A 136 5.49 -17.78 -0.78
N THR A 137 6.73 -17.28 -0.66
CA THR A 137 7.80 -17.98 0.09
C THR A 137 7.44 -18.22 1.55
N PRO A 138 6.82 -17.27 2.30
CA PRO A 138 6.42 -17.51 3.69
C PRO A 138 5.34 -18.58 3.86
N VAL A 139 4.58 -18.91 2.81
CA VAL A 139 3.44 -19.85 2.85
C VAL A 139 3.84 -21.22 2.30
N TRP A 140 4.55 -21.23 1.17
CA TRP A 140 4.85 -22.44 0.40
C TRP A 140 6.31 -22.89 0.51
N GLY A 141 7.19 -22.05 1.07
CA GLY A 141 8.63 -22.22 0.97
C GLY A 141 9.18 -21.86 -0.41
N GLU A 142 10.49 -21.72 -0.49
CA GLU A 142 11.18 -21.20 -1.69
C GLU A 142 11.00 -22.12 -2.92
N ALA A 143 11.18 -23.44 -2.72
CA ALA A 143 11.12 -24.41 -3.81
C ALA A 143 9.75 -24.45 -4.50
N LEU A 144 8.67 -24.55 -3.72
CA LEU A 144 7.31 -24.60 -4.27
C LEU A 144 6.91 -23.24 -4.88
N THR A 145 7.32 -22.12 -4.27
CA THR A 145 7.07 -20.79 -4.82
C THR A 145 7.73 -20.63 -6.20
N GLN A 146 8.98 -21.06 -6.38
CA GLN A 146 9.64 -21.03 -7.69
C GLN A 146 8.88 -21.87 -8.72
N GLN A 147 8.46 -23.09 -8.36
CA GLN A 147 7.71 -23.96 -9.28
C GLN A 147 6.38 -23.34 -9.72
N LEU A 148 5.64 -22.71 -8.79
CA LEU A 148 4.39 -22.01 -9.10
C LEU A 148 4.63 -20.77 -9.97
N TYR A 149 5.70 -20.02 -9.71
CA TYR A 149 6.09 -18.86 -10.51
C TYR A 149 6.34 -19.26 -11.97
N ASP A 150 7.12 -20.34 -12.20
CA ASP A 150 7.46 -20.83 -13.54
C ASP A 150 6.21 -21.29 -14.32
N VAL A 151 5.22 -21.87 -13.63
CA VAL A 151 3.95 -22.28 -14.24
C VAL A 151 3.10 -21.05 -14.59
N PHE A 152 2.92 -20.11 -13.66
CA PHE A 152 2.05 -18.96 -13.89
C PHE A 152 2.61 -17.94 -14.88
N THR A 153 3.94 -17.85 -15.04
CA THR A 153 4.56 -17.01 -16.06
C THR A 153 4.48 -17.59 -17.47
N ARG A 154 4.10 -18.87 -17.61
CA ARG A 154 3.87 -19.57 -18.88
C ARG A 154 2.49 -20.21 -18.90
N ILE A 155 1.51 -19.51 -18.37
CA ILE A 155 0.17 -20.02 -18.12
C ILE A 155 -0.51 -20.51 -19.39
N GLU A 156 -0.23 -19.87 -20.53
CA GLU A 156 -0.70 -20.22 -21.86
C GLU A 156 -0.18 -21.58 -22.37
N ALA A 157 0.93 -22.08 -21.80
CA ALA A 157 1.47 -23.40 -22.12
C ALA A 157 0.82 -24.53 -21.31
N VAL A 158 0.01 -24.20 -20.28
CA VAL A 158 -0.68 -25.19 -19.45
C VAL A 158 -1.86 -25.79 -20.22
N ARG A 159 -1.81 -27.11 -20.45
CA ARG A 159 -2.86 -27.85 -21.18
C ARG A 159 -3.85 -28.56 -20.27
N ASP A 160 -3.46 -28.84 -19.03
CA ASP A 160 -4.28 -29.54 -18.05
C ASP A 160 -4.12 -28.90 -16.66
N TRP A 161 -5.16 -28.19 -16.23
CA TRP A 161 -5.20 -27.53 -14.93
C TRP A 161 -5.42 -28.49 -13.76
N ARG A 162 -6.02 -29.67 -14.00
CA ARG A 162 -6.18 -30.68 -12.95
C ARG A 162 -4.84 -31.25 -12.57
N ALA A 163 -4.01 -31.58 -13.56
CA ALA A 163 -2.65 -32.04 -13.32
C ALA A 163 -1.79 -31.03 -12.54
N ILE A 164 -1.99 -29.73 -12.77
CA ILE A 164 -1.33 -28.67 -11.99
C ILE A 164 -1.85 -28.63 -10.54
N ALA A 165 -3.16 -28.65 -10.34
CA ALA A 165 -3.76 -28.66 -9.01
C ALA A 165 -3.31 -29.89 -8.19
N ASP A 166 -3.37 -31.08 -8.80
CA ASP A 166 -2.94 -32.34 -8.18
C ASP A 166 -1.45 -32.31 -7.81
N ARG A 167 -0.60 -31.73 -8.69
CA ARG A 167 0.85 -31.60 -8.47
C ARG A 167 1.18 -30.71 -7.26
N PHE A 168 0.42 -29.65 -7.06
CA PHE A 168 0.71 -28.63 -6.04
C PHE A 168 -0.22 -28.70 -4.82
N LEU A 169 -1.15 -29.66 -4.79
CA LEU A 169 -2.16 -29.81 -3.73
C LEU A 169 -2.95 -28.51 -3.50
N LEU A 170 -3.23 -27.77 -4.58
CA LEU A 170 -4.05 -26.55 -4.58
C LEU A 170 -5.54 -26.88 -4.63
#